data_AF-A0AB37HUN1-F1
#
_entry.id   AF-A0AB37HUN1-F1
#
_cell.length_a   1.000
_cell.length_b   1.000
_cell.length_c   1.000
_cell.angle_alpha   90.00
_cell.angle_beta   90.00
_cell.angle_gamma   90.00
#
_symmetry.space_group_name_H-M   'P 1'
#
loop_
_entity.id
_entity.type
_entity.pdbx_description
1 polymer ?
#
loop_
_entity_poly.entity_id
_entity_poly.type
_entity_poly.pdbx_seq_one_letter_code
_entity_poly.pdbx_strand_id
1 'polypeptide(L)'
;MKYSVDAGACEAIFGQVEGHVSDASSAHTSVSGDIDNLGAACSTGLAAPITSALNQAYNFSLTTPMTTAEQQTTNAVAGGRDAVSAIQRGDEQMADNSEIAANEVDEVTVQDGKQA
;
A
#
# COMPACT_ATOMS: atom_id res chain seq x y z
N MET A 1 27.38 3.68 -2.04
CA MET A 1 26.13 3.25 -2.71
C MET A 1 25.19 4.44 -2.75
N LYS A 2 24.65 4.79 -3.92
CA LYS A 2 23.56 5.76 -4.02
C LYS A 2 22.26 4.96 -3.87
N TYR A 3 21.61 5.06 -2.71
CA TYR A 3 20.27 4.49 -2.55
C TYR A 3 19.33 5.37 -3.37
N SER A 4 18.66 4.80 -4.36
CA SER A 4 17.65 5.46 -5.18
C SER A 4 16.40 4.60 -5.13
N VAL A 5 15.27 5.22 -4.81
CA VAL A 5 13.95 4.59 -4.85
C VAL A 5 13.33 4.86 -6.21
N ASP A 6 12.95 3.79 -6.90
CA ASP A 6 12.11 3.91 -8.10
C ASP A 6 10.66 4.08 -7.64
N ALA A 7 10.25 5.34 -7.53
CA ALA A 7 8.90 5.69 -7.11
C ALA A 7 7.83 5.11 -8.06
N GLY A 8 8.11 5.04 -9.36
CA GLY A 8 7.18 4.47 -10.34
C GLY A 8 6.96 2.98 -10.13
N ALA A 9 8.04 2.23 -9.87
CA ALA A 9 7.93 0.81 -9.54
C ALA A 9 7.21 0.57 -8.20
N CYS A 10 7.47 1.39 -7.17
CA CYS A 10 6.76 1.31 -5.90
C CYS A 10 5.25 1.57 -6.06
N GLU A 11 4.88 2.63 -6.77
CA GLU A 11 3.47 2.97 -7.05
C GLU A 11 2.75 1.87 -7.83
N ALA A 12 3.42 1.24 -8.80
CA ALA A 12 2.85 0.11 -9.52
C ALA A 12 2.59 -1.10 -8.61
N ILE A 13 3.51 -1.41 -7.70
CA ILE A 13 3.34 -2.48 -6.71
C ILE A 13 2.18 -2.16 -5.76
N PHE A 14 2.11 -0.93 -5.26
CA PHE A 14 1.02 -0.50 -4.39
C PHE A 14 -0.35 -0.65 -5.07
N GLY A 15 -0.47 -0.21 -6.34
CA GLY A 15 -1.70 -0.39 -7.11
C GLY A 15 -2.08 -1.84 -7.34
N GLN A 16 -1.10 -2.74 -7.60
CA GLN A 16 -1.38 -4.18 -7.73
C GLN A 16 -1.90 -4.77 -6.42
N VAL A 17 -1.28 -4.39 -5.30
CA VAL A 17 -1.64 -4.85 -3.96
C VAL A 17 -3.05 -4.37 -3.59
N GLU A 18 -3.40 -3.12 -3.87
CA GLU A 18 -4.74 -2.57 -3.72
C GLU A 18 -5.77 -3.34 -4.56
N GLY A 19 -5.40 -3.72 -5.79
CA GLY A 19 -6.22 -4.59 -6.65
C GLY A 19 -6.50 -5.96 -6.01
N HIS A 20 -5.48 -6.61 -5.44
CA HIS A 20 -5.65 -7.88 -4.74
C HIS A 20 -6.56 -7.78 -3.52
N VAL A 21 -6.52 -6.67 -2.78
CA VAL A 21 -7.44 -6.40 -1.66
C VAL A 21 -8.89 -6.31 -2.16
N SER A 22 -9.12 -5.59 -3.26
CA SER A 22 -10.45 -5.48 -3.88
C SER A 22 -10.99 -6.84 -4.34
N ASP A 23 -10.14 -7.65 -4.98
CA ASP A 23 -10.51 -9.00 -5.43
C ASP A 23 -10.85 -9.91 -4.25
N ALA A 24 -10.03 -9.87 -3.19
CA ALA A 24 -10.26 -10.64 -1.97
C ALA A 24 -11.59 -10.25 -1.28
N SER A 25 -11.86 -8.95 -1.16
CA SER A 25 -13.10 -8.44 -0.56
C SER A 25 -14.35 -8.86 -1.35
N SER A 26 -14.24 -8.83 -2.68
CA SER A 26 -15.30 -9.30 -3.58
C SER A 26 -15.56 -10.80 -3.42
N ALA A 27 -14.49 -11.61 -3.37
CA ALA A 27 -14.58 -13.04 -3.14
C ALA A 27 -15.17 -13.38 -1.75
N HIS A 28 -14.78 -12.64 -0.70
CA HIS A 28 -15.33 -12.78 0.65
C HIS A 28 -16.85 -12.58 0.66
N THR A 29 -17.30 -11.49 0.03
CA THR A 29 -18.72 -11.15 -0.09
C THR A 29 -19.49 -12.22 -0.86
N SER A 30 -18.91 -12.74 -1.95
CA SER A 30 -19.51 -13.82 -2.75
C SER A 30 -19.68 -15.10 -1.92
N VAL A 31 -18.64 -15.53 -1.19
CA VAL A 31 -18.69 -16.74 -0.35
C VAL A 31 -19.71 -16.59 0.77
N SER A 32 -19.80 -15.41 1.40
CA SER A 32 -20.83 -15.12 2.39
C SER A 32 -22.23 -15.31 1.80
N GLY A 33 -22.47 -14.76 0.61
CA GLY A 33 -23.75 -14.86 -0.08
C GLY A 33 -24.11 -16.31 -0.46
N ASP A 34 -23.13 -17.10 -0.89
CA ASP A 34 -23.34 -18.53 -1.18
C ASP A 34 -23.72 -19.32 0.07
N ILE A 35 -23.12 -19.01 1.23
CA ILE A 35 -23.48 -19.61 2.51
C ILE A 35 -24.90 -19.22 2.91
N ASP A 36 -25.29 -17.96 2.75
CA ASP A 36 -26.65 -17.49 3.03
C ASP A 36 -27.69 -18.20 2.14
N ASN A 37 -27.40 -18.31 0.84
CA ASN A 37 -28.26 -18.99 -0.14
C ASN A 37 -28.42 -20.49 0.20
N LEU A 38 -27.31 -21.17 0.49
CA LEU A 38 -27.33 -22.57 0.92
C LEU A 38 -28.08 -22.72 2.25
N GLY A 39 -27.90 -21.76 3.16
CA GLY A 39 -28.56 -21.75 4.45
C GLY A 39 -30.08 -21.62 4.34
N ALA A 40 -30.56 -20.78 3.42
CA ALA A 40 -31.97 -20.64 3.10
C ALA A 40 -32.53 -21.93 2.47
N ALA A 41 -31.79 -22.55 1.54
CA ALA A 41 -32.19 -23.81 0.90
C ALA A 41 -32.26 -24.98 1.89
N CYS A 42 -31.38 -25.01 2.89
CA CYS A 42 -31.33 -26.05 3.92
C CYS A 42 -32.14 -25.71 5.18
N SER A 43 -32.98 -24.67 5.17
CA SER A 43 -33.61 -24.10 6.38
C SER A 43 -34.56 -25.04 7.15
N THR A 44 -34.93 -26.20 6.61
CA THR A 44 -35.87 -27.13 7.24
C THR A 44 -35.40 -28.58 7.21
N GLY A 45 -35.99 -29.40 8.08
CA GLY A 45 -35.70 -30.83 8.16
C GLY A 45 -34.32 -31.13 8.74
N LEU A 46 -33.79 -32.33 8.44
CA LEU A 46 -32.51 -32.82 8.96
C LEU A 46 -31.29 -32.01 8.48
N ALA A 47 -31.46 -31.20 7.43
CA ALA A 47 -30.41 -30.36 6.86
C ALA A 47 -30.26 -28.99 7.55
N ALA A 48 -31.23 -28.57 8.37
CA ALA A 48 -31.19 -27.27 9.07
C ALA A 48 -29.89 -26.97 9.85
N PRO A 49 -29.21 -27.95 10.47
CA PRO A 49 -27.93 -27.69 11.15
C PRO A 49 -26.77 -27.28 10.23
N ILE A 50 -26.85 -27.54 8.92
CA ILE A 50 -25.78 -27.26 7.96
C ILE A 50 -25.45 -25.77 7.93
N THR A 51 -26.46 -24.90 7.96
CA THR A 51 -26.29 -23.44 7.96
C THR A 51 -25.47 -22.96 9.15
N SER A 52 -25.77 -23.49 10.35
CA SER A 52 -25.03 -23.16 11.57
C SER A 52 -23.56 -23.58 11.48
N ALA A 53 -23.30 -24.79 10.98
CA ALA A 53 -21.94 -25.31 10.81
C ALA A 53 -21.14 -24.49 9.78
N LEU A 54 -21.77 -24.11 8.65
CA LEU A 54 -21.14 -23.29 7.62
C LEU A 54 -20.83 -21.88 8.14
N ASN A 55 -21.76 -21.24 8.85
CA ASN A 55 -21.54 -19.94 9.46
C ASN A 55 -20.40 -19.99 10.49
N GLN A 56 -20.32 -21.06 11.29
CA GLN A 56 -19.22 -21.22 12.23
C GLN A 56 -17.87 -21.38 11.52
N ALA A 57 -17.81 -22.22 10.49
CA ALA A 57 -16.60 -22.42 9.69
C ALA A 57 -16.17 -21.13 8.97
N TYR A 58 -17.10 -20.40 8.37
CA TYR A 58 -16.84 -19.12 7.72
C TYR A 58 -16.29 -18.08 8.69
N ASN A 59 -16.95 -17.90 9.84
CA ASN A 59 -16.50 -16.92 10.83
C ASN A 59 -15.13 -17.24 11.44
N PHE A 60 -14.85 -18.53 11.66
CA PHE A 60 -13.56 -18.97 12.20
C PHE A 60 -12.44 -18.89 11.16
N SER A 61 -12.69 -19.38 9.95
CA SER A 61 -11.65 -19.59 8.94
C SER A 61 -11.44 -18.41 7.99
N LEU A 62 -12.45 -17.56 7.77
CA LEU A 62 -12.42 -16.54 6.71
C LEU A 62 -12.57 -15.12 7.26
N THR A 63 -13.61 -14.84 8.07
CA THR A 63 -13.93 -13.46 8.47
C THR A 63 -12.76 -12.75 9.16
N THR A 64 -12.24 -13.34 10.23
CA THR A 64 -11.15 -12.74 11.02
C THR A 64 -9.85 -12.59 10.23
N PRO A 65 -9.32 -13.64 9.58
CA PRO A 65 -8.06 -13.53 8.85
C PRO A 65 -8.18 -12.63 7.61
N MET A 66 -9.30 -12.65 6.87
CA MET A 66 -9.47 -11.77 5.71
C MET A 66 -9.53 -10.30 6.13
N THR A 67 -10.35 -9.96 7.12
CA THR A 67 -10.42 -8.57 7.64
C THR A 67 -9.05 -8.08 8.10
N THR A 68 -8.30 -8.95 8.79
CA THR A 68 -6.94 -8.61 9.26
C THR A 68 -5.98 -8.38 8.08
N ALA A 69 -6.02 -9.25 7.07
CA ALA A 69 -5.17 -9.15 5.89
C ALA A 69 -5.48 -7.88 5.07
N GLU A 70 -6.76 -7.57 4.85
CA GLU A 70 -7.19 -6.36 4.15
C GLU A 70 -6.68 -5.10 4.87
N GLN A 71 -6.83 -5.04 6.19
CA GLN A 71 -6.37 -3.90 6.98
C GLN A 71 -4.84 -3.76 6.99
N GLN A 72 -4.12 -4.85 7.19
CA GLN A 72 -2.65 -4.83 7.20
C GLN A 72 -2.10 -4.40 5.84
N THR A 73 -2.68 -4.92 4.77
CA THR A 73 -2.28 -4.59 3.40
C THR A 73 -2.55 -3.11 3.10
N THR A 74 -3.73 -2.61 3.45
CA THR A 74 -4.08 -1.20 3.27
C THR A 74 -3.12 -0.28 4.04
N ASN A 75 -2.82 -0.61 5.29
CA ASN A 75 -1.90 0.16 6.12
C ASN A 75 -0.47 0.12 5.56
N ALA A 76 -0.03 -1.04 5.06
CA ALA A 76 1.30 -1.20 4.46
C ALA A 76 1.44 -0.38 3.18
N VAL A 77 0.41 -0.35 2.33
CA VAL A 77 0.39 0.48 1.12
C VAL A 77 0.42 1.97 1.49
N ALA A 78 -0.40 2.41 2.44
CA ALA A 78 -0.40 3.80 2.90
C ALA A 78 0.98 4.22 3.44
N GLY A 79 1.57 3.43 4.34
CA GLY A 79 2.91 3.69 4.87
C GLY A 79 4.01 3.65 3.79
N GLY A 80 3.86 2.77 2.81
CA GLY A 80 4.75 2.70 1.65
C GLY A 80 4.72 3.97 0.79
N ARG A 81 3.52 4.47 0.48
CA ARG A 81 3.31 5.73 -0.25
C ARG A 81 3.90 6.91 0.52
N ASP A 82 3.68 6.98 1.83
CA ASP A 82 4.26 8.02 2.69
C ASP A 82 5.79 8.00 2.67
N ALA A 83 6.39 6.81 2.73
CA ALA A 83 7.83 6.64 2.67
C ALA A 83 8.41 7.07 1.31
N VAL A 84 7.78 6.69 0.20
CA VAL A 84 8.20 7.11 -1.16
C VAL A 84 8.11 8.63 -1.29
N SER A 85 7.01 9.24 -0.84
CA SER A 85 6.84 10.70 -0.85
C SER A 85 7.88 11.42 0.00
N ALA A 86 8.24 10.88 1.17
CA ALA A 86 9.28 11.47 2.02
C ALA A 86 10.65 11.43 1.35
N ILE A 87 10.98 10.34 0.64
CA ILE A 87 12.24 10.20 -0.08
C ILE A 87 12.31 11.19 -1.23
N GLN A 88 11.26 11.30 -2.04
CA GLN A 88 11.21 12.25 -3.16
C GLN A 88 11.40 13.69 -2.69
N ARG A 89 10.72 14.10 -1.61
CA ARG A 89 10.89 15.43 -1.01
C ARG A 89 12.31 15.66 -0.48
N GLY A 90 12.92 14.63 0.09
CA GLY A 90 14.31 14.70 0.54
C GLY A 90 15.29 14.89 -0.63
N ASP A 91 15.09 14.14 -1.72
CA ASP A 91 15.89 14.23 -2.93
C ASP A 91 15.78 15.62 -3.59
N GLU A 92 14.57 16.19 -3.65
CA GLU A 92 14.30 17.55 -4.13
C GLU A 92 15.03 18.59 -3.28
N GLN A 93 14.88 18.54 -1.94
CA GLN A 93 15.56 19.48 -1.05
C GLN A 93 17.09 19.40 -1.16
N MET A 94 17.64 18.20 -1.33
CA MET A 94 19.08 18.03 -1.52
C MET A 94 19.56 18.60 -2.85
N ALA A 95 18.76 18.46 -3.91
CA ALA A 95 19.05 19.05 -5.21
C ALA A 95 19.05 20.60 -5.11
N ASP A 96 18.00 21.18 -4.51
CA ASP A 96 17.88 22.63 -4.32
C ASP A 96 19.04 23.21 -3.49
N ASN A 97 19.37 22.56 -2.36
CA ASN A 97 20.49 22.99 -1.52
C ASN A 97 21.83 22.89 -2.26
N SER A 98 22.00 21.86 -3.11
CA SER A 98 23.21 21.71 -3.92
C SER A 98 23.31 22.77 -5.01
N GLU A 99 22.18 23.15 -5.62
CA GLU A 99 22.12 24.25 -6.59
C GLU A 99 22.45 25.59 -5.95
N ILE A 100 21.85 25.90 -4.79
CA ILE A 100 22.14 27.12 -4.02
C ILE A 100 23.64 27.17 -3.67
N ALA A 101 24.19 26.09 -3.11
CA ALA A 101 25.60 26.03 -2.75
C ALA A 101 26.54 26.17 -3.96
N ALA A 102 26.17 25.62 -5.13
CA ALA A 102 26.95 25.79 -6.34
C ALA A 102 26.92 27.25 -6.84
N ASN A 103 25.75 27.89 -6.81
CA ASN A 103 25.58 29.28 -7.20
C ASN A 103 26.30 30.26 -6.24
N GLU A 104 26.39 29.95 -4.95
CA GLU A 104 27.17 30.74 -3.98
C GLU A 104 28.68 30.71 -4.23
N VAL A 105 29.21 29.68 -4.91
CA VAL A 105 30.65 29.50 -5.17
C VAL A 105 31.08 30.12 -6.51
N ASP A 106 30.15 30.47 -7.40
CA ASP A 106 30.44 30.89 -8.77
C ASP A 106 31.04 32.31 -8.88
N GLU A 107 30.87 33.16 -7.86
CA GLU A 107 31.43 34.53 -7.88
C GLU A 107 32.75 34.64 -7.08
N VAL A 108 33.85 34.17 -7.68
CA VAL A 108 35.20 34.51 -7.22
C VAL A 108 35.80 35.58 -8.14
N THR A 109 35.58 36.86 -7.81
CA THR A 109 36.27 37.96 -8.49
C THR A 109 37.71 38.03 -7.99
N VAL A 110 38.65 37.44 -8.71
CA VAL A 110 40.09 37.61 -8.45
C VAL A 110 40.52 38.98 -8.99
N GLN A 111 40.73 39.96 -8.11
CA GLN A 111 41.50 41.16 -8.47
C GLN A 111 42.96 40.74 -8.67
N ASP A 112 43.45 40.82 -9.90
CA ASP A 112 44.87 40.65 -10.21
C ASP A 112 45.67 41.75 -9.49
N GLY A 113 46.40 41.35 -8.45
CA GLY A 113 47.22 42.23 -7.62
C GLY A 113 48.53 42.66 -8.27
N LYS A 114 48.73 42.41 -9.57
CA LYS A 114 49.95 42.82 -10.26
C LYS A 114 49.95 44.34 -10.50
N GLN A 115 50.62 45.06 -9.60
CA GLN A 115 50.99 46.45 -9.83
C GLN A 115 51.85 46.56 -11.11
N ALA A 116 51.52 47.56 -11.94
CA ALA A 116 52.19 47.87 -13.21
C ALA A 116 53.69 48.22 -13.05
#